data_AF-A0A2G5MVF3-F1
#
_entry.id   AF-A0A2G5MVF3-F1
#
_cell.length_a   1.000
_cell.length_b   1.000
_cell.length_c   1.000
_cell.angle_alpha   90.00
_cell.angle_beta   90.00
_cell.angle_gamma   90.00
#
_symmetry.space_group_name_H-M   'P 1'
#
loop_
_entity.id
_entity.type
_entity.pdbx_description
1 polymer ?
#
loop_
_entity_poly.entity_id
_entity_poly.type
_entity_poly.pdbx_seq_one_letter_code
_entity_poly.pdbx_strand_id
1 'polypeptide(L)' 'MYYHVAHDAMMDGLSIVDPGHNVEKIMKQAVKERITTFIEAKKYDTEVVVSKVHTDPFQFV' A
#
# COMPACT_ATOMS: atom_id res chain seq x y z
N MET A 1 -7.25 6.14 10.52
CA MET A 1 -8.46 6.83 11.00
C MET A 1 -8.21 7.34 12.41
N TYR A 2 -8.60 8.59 12.69
CA TYR A 2 -8.51 9.16 14.05
C TYR A 2 -9.88 9.13 14.72
N TYR A 3 -9.89 9.09 16.05
CA TYR A 3 -11.12 8.94 16.85
C TYR A 3 -12.18 10.01 16.54
N HIS A 4 -11.80 11.29 16.54
CA HIS A 4 -12.76 12.37 16.26
C HIS A 4 -13.20 12.41 14.80
N VAL A 5 -12.32 12.08 13.85
CA VAL A 5 -12.69 11.96 12.44
C VAL A 5 -13.69 10.81 12.21
N ALA A 6 -13.59 9.73 13.00
CA ALA A 6 -14.59 8.66 12.96
C ALA A 6 -15.96 9.12 13.50
N HIS A 7 -15.99 9.97 14.53
CA HIS A 7 -17.23 10.60 15.01
C HIS A 7 -17.84 11.53 13.96
N ASP A 8 -17.03 12.34 13.29
CA ASP A 8 -17.50 13.20 12.20
C ASP A 8 -18.14 12.35 11.09
N ALA A 9 -17.47 11.27 10.67
CA ALA A 9 -18.03 10.33 9.70
C ALA A 9 -19.32 9.67 10.18
N MET A 10 -19.44 9.33 11.47
CA MET A 10 -20.68 8.81 12.05
C MET A 10 -21.82 9.83 12.03
N MET A 11 -21.52 11.10 12.35
CA MET A 11 -22.50 12.20 12.29
C MET A 11 -22.99 12.43 10.86
N ASP A 12 -22.12 12.24 9.88
CA ASP A 12 -22.44 12.32 8.45
C ASP A 12 -23.13 11.04 7.90
N GLY A 13 -23.30 10.00 8.74
CA GLY A 13 -23.87 8.72 8.33
C GLY A 13 -22.97 7.91 7.38
N LEU A 14 -21.67 8.18 7.36
CA LEU A 14 -20.68 7.53 6.50
C LEU A 14 -20.05 6.31 7.19
N SER A 15 -20.27 5.13 6.63
CA SER A 15 -19.58 3.89 7.04
C SER A 15 -18.13 3.88 6.55
N ILE A 16 -17.19 3.51 7.43
CA ILE A 16 -15.75 3.46 7.11
C ILE A 16 -15.15 2.09 7.45
N VAL A 17 -14.27 1.59 6.58
CA VAL A 17 -13.35 0.48 6.85
C VAL A 17 -11.93 1.03 6.76
N ASP A 18 -11.17 0.91 7.85
CA ASP A 18 -9.75 1.23 7.88
C ASP A 18 -8.93 -0.07 7.98
N PRO A 19 -8.32 -0.56 6.87
CA PRO A 19 -7.51 -1.77 6.88
C PRO A 19 -6.08 -1.54 7.41
N GLY A 20 -5.78 -0.34 7.92
CA GLY A 20 -4.44 0.10 8.28
C GLY A 20 -3.65 0.61 7.07
N HIS A 21 -2.69 1.50 7.33
CA HIS A 21 -1.91 2.15 6.27
C HIS A 21 -0.99 1.16 5.53
N ASN A 22 -0.60 0.04 6.16
CA ASN A 22 0.23 -0.98 5.51
C ASN A 22 -0.45 -1.66 4.31
N VAL A 23 -1.76 -1.50 4.11
CA VAL A 23 -2.46 -1.99 2.91
C VAL A 23 -1.83 -1.46 1.62
N GLU A 24 -1.17 -0.29 1.67
CA GLU A 24 -0.47 0.30 0.54
C GLU A 24 0.65 -0.59 0.00
N LYS A 25 1.10 -1.63 0.73
CA LYS A 25 2.12 -2.62 0.32
C LYS A 25 1.88 -3.26 -1.05
N ILE A 26 0.65 -3.24 -1.56
CA ILE A 26 0.31 -3.67 -2.93
C ILE A 26 1.14 -2.92 -3.98
N MET A 27 1.56 -1.68 -3.69
CA MET A 27 2.31 -0.85 -4.61
C MET A 27 3.65 -1.48 -5.00
N LYS A 28 4.29 -2.26 -4.11
CA LYS A 28 5.62 -2.82 -4.34
C LYS A 28 5.65 -3.66 -5.61
N GLN A 29 4.66 -4.53 -5.76
CA GLN A 29 4.56 -5.44 -6.91
C GLN A 29 4.21 -4.68 -8.20
N ALA A 30 3.20 -3.79 -8.14
CA ALA A 30 2.78 -3.01 -9.30
C ALA A 30 3.89 -2.07 -9.82
N VAL A 31 4.65 -1.44 -8.91
CA VAL A 31 5.78 -0.58 -9.27
C VAL A 31 6.92 -1.41 -9.86
N LYS A 32 7.19 -2.60 -9.32
CA LYS A 32 8.16 -3.51 -9.93
C LYS A 32 7.79 -3.80 -11.38
N GLU A 33 6.56 -4.22 -11.65
CA GLU A 33 6.10 -4.53 -13.00
C GLU A 33 6.29 -3.35 -13.94
N ARG A 34 5.87 -2.15 -13.52
CA ARG A 34 6.02 -0.93 -14.31
C ARG A 34 7.49 -0.59 -14.61
N ILE A 35 8.37 -0.71 -13.63
CA ILE A 35 9.80 -0.42 -13.81
C ILE A 35 10.45 -1.50 -14.68
N THR A 36 10.11 -2.78 -14.48
CA THR A 36 10.59 -3.89 -15.30
C THR A 36 10.23 -3.69 -16.76
N THR A 37 8.97 -3.35 -17.07
CA THR A 37 8.55 -3.02 -18.46
C THR A 37 9.36 -1.87 -19.05
N PHE A 38 9.64 -0.83 -18.26
CA PHE A 38 10.46 0.31 -18.71
C PHE A 38 11.92 -0.10 -19.01
N ILE A 39 12.53 -0.88 -18.12
CA ILE A 39 13.90 -1.38 -18.24
C ILE A 39 14.03 -2.28 -19.48
N GLU A 40 13.10 -3.22 -19.66
CA GLU A 40 13.05 -4.12 -20.81
C GLU A 40 12.92 -3.34 -22.13
N ALA A 41 12.02 -2.36 -22.19
CA ALA A 41 11.83 -1.51 -23.37
C ALA A 41 13.10 -0.69 -23.72
N LYS A 42 13.91 -0.35 -22.73
CA LYS A 42 15.17 0.39 -22.91
C LYS A 42 16.39 -0.51 -23.04
N LYS A 43 16.22 -1.83 -22.94
CA LYS A 43 17.30 -2.83 -22.98
C LYS A 43 18.38 -2.59 -21.91
N TYR A 44 17.97 -2.11 -20.73
CA TYR A 44 18.86 -1.98 -19.59
C TYR A 44 19.03 -3.33 -18.88
N ASP A 45 20.23 -3.58 -18.35
CA ASP A 45 20.55 -4.78 -17.57
C ASP A 45 20.49 -4.44 -16.08
N THR A 46 19.28 -4.28 -15.56
CA THR A 46 19.06 -3.92 -14.16
C THR A 46 17.89 -4.72 -13.59
N GLU A 47 18.14 -5.39 -12.47
CA GLU A 47 17.12 -6.17 -11.76
C GLU A 47 16.25 -5.28 -10.87
N VAL A 48 14.94 -5.53 -10.88
CA VAL A 48 13.98 -4.91 -9.96
C VAL A 48 13.52 -5.93 -8.93
N VAL A 49 13.91 -5.70 -7.68
CA VAL A 49 13.55 -6.55 -6.54
C VAL A 49 12.48 -5.90 -5.68
N VAL A 50 11.59 -6.72 -5.12
CA VAL A 50 10.53 -6.29 -4.20
C VAL A 50 10.82 -6.82 -2.81
N SER A 51 10.84 -5.94 -1.81
CA SER A 51 10.93 -6.36 -0.41
C SER A 51 9.75 -7.27 -0.04
N LYS A 52 10.05 -8.47 0.48
CA LYS A 52 9.05 -9.44 0.98
C LYS A 52 8.76 -9.29 2.47
N VAL A 53 9.52 -8.44 3.17
CA VAL A 53 9.34 -8.21 4.61
C VAL A 53 7.96 -7.61 4.86
N HIS A 54 7.25 -8.16 5.84
CA HIS A 54 6.02 -7.58 6.35
C HIS A 54 6.38 -6.44 7.30
N THR A 55 5.97 -5.22 6.95
CA THR A 55 6.34 -3.99 7.65
C THR A 55 5.13 -3.31 8.30
N ASP A 56 4.07 -4.08 8.59
CA ASP A 56 2.99 -3.57 9.42
C ASP A 56 3.44 -3.60 10.87
N PRO A 57 3.51 -2.45 11.58
CA PRO A 57 3.88 -2.44 12.99
C PRO A 57 2.76 -2.97 13.88
N PHE A 58 1.54 -3.13 13.36
CA PHE A 58 0.37 -3.53 14.14
C PHE A 58 0.04 -5.01 13.91
N GLN A 59 -0.26 -5.70 15.01
CA GLN A 59 -0.85 -7.03 15.00
C GLN A 59 -2.13 -7.00 15.85
N PHE A 60 -3.26 -7.31 15.22
CA PHE A 60 -4.56 -7.40 15.87
C PHE A 60 -4.65 -8.74 16.63
N VAL A 61 -5.34 -8.75 17.78
CA VAL A 61 -5.52 -9.91 18.67
C VAL A 61 -6.95 -10.44 18.65
#